data_AF-A0A0E0DI21-F1
#
_entry.id   AF-A0A0E0DI21-F1
#
_cell.length_a   1.000
_cell.length_b   1.000
_cell.length_c   1.000
_cell.angle_alpha   90.00
_cell.angle_beta   90.00
_cell.angle_gamma   90.00
#
_symmetry.space_group_name_H-M   'P 1'
#
loop_
_entity.id
_entity.type
_entity.pdbx_description
1 polymer ?
#
loop_
_entity_poly.entity_id
_entity_poly.type
_entity_poly.pdbx_seq_one_letter_code
_entity_poly.pdbx_strand_id
1 'polypeptide(L)'
;MMQLDVVREKVVEISGRGAGEVRVVACPYRICPLGAHIDHQGGTVTAMTINYGVLLGFVASDDAEISLQSGQFEGVIRFRVDDLQKPIENPENINWESYARGAVYALQNFGYDLKKGIIGYISGVKGLDSSGLSSSAAVGIAYLMALENVNDLVVSPVDNIQLDNYFALTGCNITYRRRVDIIREFLSAKRLPVLFYVLQAVKMHQVFFVMCILEENLARRAEHYFSEMKRVVKGRDAWARGDLHEFSQLISASGRSSILNYECGSKEMIQLYEILLKAPGVLGARFSGAGFRGCCLAVVESGHAEAAAAFVRAEYEKAQPELVSKIPPDRRVLVCEPGDGARVI
;
A
#
# COMPACT_ATOMS: atom_id res chain seq x y z
N MET A 1 -17.74 -3.02 -8.32
CA MET A 1 -18.44 -2.80 -7.04
C MET A 1 -18.10 -3.96 -6.13
N MET A 2 -17.60 -3.69 -4.91
CA MET A 2 -17.30 -4.75 -3.93
C MET A 2 -18.60 -5.48 -3.55
N GLN A 3 -18.60 -6.81 -3.67
CA GLN A 3 -19.80 -7.64 -3.47
C GLN A 3 -19.97 -7.95 -1.98
N LEU A 4 -20.49 -6.97 -1.23
CA LEU A 4 -20.77 -7.10 0.21
C LEU A 4 -21.64 -8.33 0.53
N ASP A 5 -22.64 -8.57 -0.31
CA ASP A 5 -23.58 -9.68 -0.13
C ASP A 5 -22.88 -11.03 -0.26
N VAL A 6 -21.98 -11.19 -1.24
CA VAL A 6 -21.21 -12.43 -1.43
C VAL A 6 -20.33 -12.74 -0.22
N VAL A 7 -19.70 -11.71 0.36
CA VAL A 7 -18.89 -11.88 1.56
C VAL A 7 -19.75 -12.28 2.75
N ARG A 8 -20.93 -11.66 2.92
CA ARG A 8 -21.87 -12.03 4.01
C ARG A 8 -22.42 -13.44 3.87
N GLU A 9 -22.87 -13.81 2.67
CA GLU A 9 -23.37 -15.14 2.36
C GLU A 9 -22.31 -16.21 2.65
N LYS A 10 -21.06 -15.97 2.27
CA LYS A 10 -19.96 -16.91 2.59
C LYS A 10 -19.69 -17.02 4.07
N VAL A 11 -19.74 -15.94 4.85
CA VAL A 11 -19.59 -16.05 6.30
C VAL A 11 -20.73 -16.84 6.93
N VAL A 12 -21.98 -16.61 6.51
CA VAL A 12 -23.14 -17.39 6.96
C VAL A 12 -22.93 -18.88 6.67
N GLU A 13 -22.50 -19.23 5.45
CA GLU A 13 -22.24 -20.61 5.03
C GLU A 13 -21.15 -21.28 5.89
N ILE A 14 -20.01 -20.63 6.11
CA ILE A 14 -18.87 -21.25 6.81
C ILE A 14 -19.00 -21.24 8.33
N SER A 15 -19.81 -20.33 8.89
CA SER A 15 -20.00 -20.19 10.35
C SER A 15 -21.26 -20.87 10.87
N GLY A 16 -22.27 -21.06 10.01
CA GLY A 16 -23.60 -21.50 10.43
C GLY A 16 -24.39 -20.47 11.25
N ARG A 17 -23.91 -19.21 11.34
CA ARG A 17 -24.56 -18.12 12.07
C ARG A 17 -25.59 -17.38 11.23
N GLY A 18 -26.50 -16.65 11.88
CA GLY A 18 -27.49 -15.84 11.20
C GLY A 18 -26.86 -14.66 10.44
N ALA A 19 -27.44 -14.28 9.30
CA ALA A 19 -26.96 -13.15 8.49
C ALA A 19 -26.88 -11.82 9.27
N GLY A 20 -27.74 -11.63 10.29
CA GLY A 20 -27.73 -10.44 11.15
C GLY A 20 -26.56 -10.37 12.14
N GLU A 21 -25.84 -11.48 12.34
CA GLU A 21 -24.65 -11.52 13.20
C GLU A 21 -23.37 -11.16 12.43
N VAL A 22 -23.40 -11.28 11.10
CA VAL A 22 -22.24 -11.03 10.25
C VAL A 22 -21.93 -9.54 10.17
N ARG A 23 -20.71 -9.20 10.56
CA ARG A 23 -20.13 -7.86 10.40
C ARG A 23 -19.13 -7.89 9.26
N VAL A 24 -18.90 -6.73 8.64
CA VAL A 24 -17.93 -6.63 7.55
C VAL A 24 -17.00 -5.46 7.78
N VAL A 25 -15.69 -5.70 7.79
CA VAL A 25 -14.71 -4.63 7.65
C VAL A 25 -14.54 -4.32 6.17
N ALA A 26 -14.82 -3.08 5.79
CA ALA A 26 -14.46 -2.53 4.48
C ALA A 26 -13.20 -1.69 4.64
N CYS A 27 -12.08 -2.16 4.08
CA CYS A 27 -10.81 -1.45 4.14
C CYS A 27 -10.33 -1.08 2.72
N PRO A 28 -10.23 0.22 2.39
CA PRO A 28 -9.84 0.69 1.06
C PRO A 28 -8.36 0.40 0.77
N TYR A 29 -8.04 0.28 -0.52
CA TYR A 29 -6.68 0.45 -1.01
C TYR A 29 -6.30 1.92 -1.02
N ARG A 30 -4.99 2.19 -1.13
CA ARG A 30 -4.47 3.55 -1.17
C ARG A 30 -3.47 3.78 -2.29
N ILE A 31 -3.44 5.02 -2.76
CA ILE A 31 -2.40 5.55 -3.63
C ILE A 31 -1.59 6.61 -2.90
N CYS A 32 -0.36 6.85 -3.39
CA CYS A 32 0.52 7.92 -2.92
C CYS A 32 0.83 8.83 -4.11
N PRO A 33 0.05 9.91 -4.33
CA PRO A 33 0.26 10.82 -5.45
C PRO A 33 1.65 11.48 -5.40
N LEU A 34 2.08 11.90 -4.22
CA LEU A 34 3.36 12.57 -3.95
C LEU A 34 4.00 12.02 -2.67
N GLY A 35 5.31 11.91 -2.66
CA GLY A 35 6.09 11.33 -1.56
C GLY A 35 6.70 9.98 -1.89
N ALA A 36 7.12 9.77 -3.14
CA ALA A 36 7.79 8.55 -3.57
C ALA A 36 9.08 8.34 -2.76
N HIS A 37 9.26 7.16 -2.15
CA HIS A 37 10.56 6.74 -1.60
C HIS A 37 11.24 7.76 -0.66
N ILE A 38 10.46 8.50 0.13
CA ILE A 38 11.01 9.43 1.14
C ILE A 38 10.59 9.07 2.57
N ASP A 39 9.55 8.25 2.72
CA ASP A 39 8.98 7.76 3.99
C ASP A 39 10.02 7.09 4.91
N HIS A 40 10.79 6.14 4.37
CA HIS A 40 11.87 5.43 5.07
C HIS A 40 13.07 6.32 5.43
N GLN A 41 13.08 7.57 4.95
CA GLN A 41 14.04 8.61 5.29
C GLN A 41 13.40 9.73 6.13
N GLY A 42 12.21 9.48 6.71
CA GLY A 42 11.47 10.43 7.55
C GLY A 42 10.73 11.53 6.77
N GLY A 43 10.62 11.41 5.45
CA GLY A 43 9.88 12.34 4.61
C GLY A 43 8.37 12.19 4.79
N THR A 44 7.64 13.29 4.60
CA THR A 44 6.18 13.29 4.62
C THR A 44 5.64 12.85 3.26
N VAL A 45 4.59 12.04 3.26
CA VAL A 45 3.93 11.57 2.03
C VAL A 45 2.49 12.07 1.97
N THR A 46 1.92 12.10 0.76
CA THR A 46 0.48 12.22 0.57
C THR A 46 -0.13 10.83 0.40
N ALA A 47 -1.38 10.67 0.82
CA ALA A 47 -2.11 9.42 0.62
C ALA A 47 -3.57 9.72 0.29
N MET A 48 -4.15 8.90 -0.59
CA MET A 48 -5.57 8.95 -0.91
C MET A 48 -6.08 7.52 -1.01
N THR A 49 -7.21 7.26 -0.37
CA THR A 49 -7.95 6.00 -0.48
C THR A 49 -8.72 5.96 -1.80
N ILE A 50 -8.92 4.77 -2.35
CA ILE A 50 -9.71 4.58 -3.56
C ILE A 50 -10.94 3.72 -3.26
N ASN A 51 -11.96 3.78 -4.12
CA ASN A 51 -13.20 3.00 -4.01
C ASN A 51 -13.04 1.49 -4.30
N TYR A 52 -11.81 1.00 -4.26
CA TYR A 52 -11.43 -0.40 -4.30
C TYR A 52 -10.74 -0.77 -2.99
N GLY A 53 -10.88 -2.01 -2.54
CA GLY A 53 -10.30 -2.44 -1.28
C GLY A 53 -10.51 -3.91 -0.99
N VAL A 54 -10.39 -4.25 0.28
CA VAL A 54 -10.73 -5.56 0.83
C VAL A 54 -12.00 -5.48 1.66
N LEU A 55 -12.77 -6.56 1.61
CA LEU A 55 -13.86 -6.87 2.52
C LEU A 55 -13.45 -8.07 3.36
N LEU A 56 -13.52 -7.93 4.68
CA LEU A 56 -13.44 -9.05 5.60
C LEU A 56 -14.80 -9.19 6.28
N GLY A 57 -15.57 -10.20 5.86
CA GLY A 57 -16.75 -10.61 6.60
C GLY A 57 -16.35 -11.50 7.77
N PHE A 58 -16.98 -11.32 8.92
CA PHE A 58 -16.67 -12.10 10.10
C PHE A 58 -17.84 -12.20 11.07
N VAL A 59 -17.78 -13.24 11.91
CA VAL A 59 -18.50 -13.37 13.18
C VAL A 59 -17.49 -13.70 14.27
N ALA A 60 -17.84 -13.43 15.53
CA ALA A 60 -17.04 -13.91 16.65
C ALA A 60 -17.07 -15.45 16.68
N SER A 61 -15.92 -16.07 16.94
CA SER A 61 -15.88 -17.48 17.34
C SER A 61 -16.47 -17.64 18.75
N ASP A 62 -16.88 -18.87 19.09
CA ASP A 62 -17.31 -19.21 20.45
C ASP A 62 -16.13 -19.25 21.44
N ASP A 63 -14.90 -19.29 20.93
CA ASP A 63 -13.66 -19.38 21.70
C ASP A 63 -12.53 -18.52 21.07
N ALA A 64 -11.27 -18.81 21.43
CA ALA A 64 -10.11 -18.10 20.91
C ALA A 64 -9.67 -18.54 19.49
N GLU A 65 -10.38 -19.47 18.84
CA GLU A 65 -10.01 -19.95 17.50
C GLU A 65 -10.36 -18.93 16.41
N ILE A 66 -9.39 -18.67 15.54
CA ILE A 66 -9.57 -18.02 14.24
C ILE A 66 -9.74 -19.11 13.18
N SER A 67 -10.76 -18.97 12.33
CA SER A 67 -11.00 -19.78 11.14
C SER A 67 -11.24 -18.86 9.95
N LEU A 68 -10.34 -18.84 8.98
CA LEU A 68 -10.40 -17.91 7.85
C LEU A 68 -10.36 -18.62 6.50
N GLN A 69 -11.15 -18.10 5.56
CA GLN A 69 -11.10 -18.45 4.14
C GLN A 69 -10.86 -17.20 3.29
N SER A 70 -10.29 -17.39 2.10
CA SER A 70 -10.01 -16.30 1.15
C SER A 70 -10.73 -16.51 -0.18
N GLY A 71 -11.18 -15.42 -0.80
CA GLY A 71 -11.67 -15.42 -2.18
C GLY A 71 -10.59 -15.49 -3.24
N GLN A 72 -9.31 -15.34 -2.88
CA GLN A 72 -8.19 -15.35 -3.83
C GLN A 72 -7.19 -16.49 -3.59
N PHE A 73 -7.20 -17.11 -2.41
CA PHE A 73 -6.26 -18.16 -2.04
C PHE A 73 -7.03 -19.39 -1.52
N GLU A 74 -6.58 -20.56 -1.93
CA GLU A 74 -7.16 -21.83 -1.48
C GLU A 74 -6.74 -22.16 -0.04
N GLY A 75 -7.57 -23.00 0.60
CA GLY A 75 -7.33 -23.50 1.96
C GLY A 75 -8.11 -22.75 3.04
N VAL A 76 -8.08 -23.33 4.24
CA VAL A 76 -8.66 -22.76 5.45
C VAL A 76 -7.54 -22.58 6.46
N ILE A 77 -7.42 -21.38 7.01
CA ILE A 77 -6.49 -21.10 8.10
C ILE A 77 -7.19 -21.39 9.41
N ARG A 78 -6.50 -22.06 10.34
CA ARG A 78 -6.93 -22.19 11.74
C ARG A 78 -5.77 -22.00 12.71
N PHE A 79 -5.97 -21.13 13.69
CA PHE A 79 -5.03 -20.92 14.80
C PHE A 79 -5.72 -20.18 15.93
N ARG A 80 -5.11 -20.11 17.12
CA ARG A 80 -5.73 -19.45 18.27
C ARG A 80 -5.10 -18.09 18.55
N VAL A 81 -5.92 -17.14 19.02
CA VAL A 81 -5.45 -15.80 19.43
C VAL A 81 -4.72 -15.81 20.77
N ASP A 82 -4.92 -16.83 21.59
CA ASP A 82 -4.29 -17.01 22.90
C ASP A 82 -2.96 -17.79 22.81
N ASP A 83 -2.61 -18.33 21.64
CA ASP A 83 -1.27 -18.85 21.37
C ASP A 83 -0.29 -17.69 21.18
N LEU A 84 0.91 -17.80 21.77
CA LEU A 84 1.97 -16.81 21.60
C LEU A 84 2.45 -16.78 20.14
N GLN A 85 2.10 -15.72 19.42
CA GLN A 85 2.53 -15.55 18.03
C GLN A 85 3.99 -15.09 17.97
N LYS A 86 4.66 -15.41 16.86
CA LYS A 86 6.05 -15.06 16.62
C LYS A 86 6.25 -14.49 15.22
N PRO A 87 7.28 -13.64 15.03
CA PRO A 87 7.70 -13.22 13.70
C PRO A 87 8.05 -14.41 12.80
N ILE A 88 7.77 -14.28 11.51
CA ILE A 88 8.20 -15.27 10.51
C ILE A 88 9.65 -14.95 10.13
N GLU A 89 10.56 -15.86 10.47
CA GLU A 89 12.00 -15.66 10.25
C GLU A 89 12.40 -15.81 8.79
N ASN A 90 11.84 -16.79 8.07
CA ASN A 90 12.15 -17.03 6.67
C ASN A 90 11.13 -16.30 5.75
N PRO A 91 11.58 -15.32 4.94
CA PRO A 91 10.76 -14.66 3.93
C PRO A 91 9.93 -15.58 3.03
N GLU A 92 10.46 -16.76 2.69
CA GLU A 92 9.83 -17.70 1.77
C GLU A 92 8.59 -18.37 2.38
N ASN A 93 8.46 -18.33 3.70
CA ASN A 93 7.31 -18.89 4.42
C ASN A 93 6.16 -17.88 4.56
N ILE A 94 6.34 -16.64 4.10
CA ILE A 94 5.29 -15.62 4.16
C ILE A 94 4.23 -15.94 3.11
N ASN A 95 3.00 -16.10 3.59
CA ASN A 95 1.82 -16.40 2.81
C ASN A 95 0.65 -15.53 3.29
N TRP A 96 -0.56 -15.76 2.76
CA TRP A 96 -1.72 -14.95 3.13
C TRP A 96 -2.16 -15.12 4.60
N GLU A 97 -1.85 -16.26 5.25
CA GLU A 97 -2.08 -16.49 6.68
C GLU A 97 -1.22 -15.61 7.58
N SER A 98 -0.02 -15.28 7.09
CA SER A 98 0.96 -14.49 7.82
C SER A 98 0.40 -13.13 8.25
N TYR A 99 -0.52 -12.55 7.48
CA TYR A 99 -1.16 -11.28 7.81
C TYR A 99 -2.11 -11.38 9.01
N ALA A 100 -2.92 -12.44 9.10
CA ALA A 100 -3.81 -12.65 10.24
C ALA A 100 -3.00 -12.92 11.52
N ARG A 101 -1.96 -13.75 11.43
CA ARG A 101 -1.02 -13.98 12.54
C ARG A 101 -0.26 -12.72 12.94
N GLY A 102 0.13 -11.90 11.96
CA GLY A 102 0.79 -10.62 12.17
C GLY A 102 -0.06 -9.63 12.95
N ALA A 103 -1.36 -9.54 12.62
CA ALA A 103 -2.31 -8.71 13.37
C ALA A 103 -2.43 -9.16 14.83
N VAL A 104 -2.60 -10.47 15.08
CA VAL A 104 -2.63 -11.05 16.43
C VAL A 104 -1.31 -10.79 17.17
N TYR A 105 -0.17 -11.01 16.51
CA TYR A 105 1.15 -10.73 17.06
C TYR A 105 1.32 -9.26 17.46
N ALA A 106 0.90 -8.31 16.62
CA ALA A 106 0.97 -6.89 16.93
C ALA A 106 0.14 -6.55 18.18
N LEU A 107 -1.11 -7.01 18.22
CA LEU A 107 -2.01 -6.79 19.36
C LEU A 107 -1.42 -7.37 20.66
N GLN A 108 -0.90 -8.60 20.63
CA GLN A 108 -0.24 -9.21 21.79
C GLN A 108 0.96 -8.39 22.30
N ASN A 109 1.83 -7.92 21.40
CA ASN A 109 3.03 -7.16 21.79
C ASN A 109 2.72 -5.75 22.30
N PHE A 110 1.57 -5.20 21.94
CA PHE A 110 1.08 -3.93 22.46
C PHE A 110 0.25 -4.10 23.75
N GLY A 111 0.18 -5.32 24.29
CA GLY A 111 -0.42 -5.61 25.59
C GLY A 111 -1.93 -5.87 25.55
N TYR A 112 -2.52 -6.07 24.37
CA TYR A 112 -3.92 -6.45 24.25
C TYR A 112 -4.12 -7.93 24.54
N ASP A 113 -5.11 -8.25 25.38
CA ASP A 113 -5.46 -9.61 25.76
C ASP A 113 -6.64 -10.11 24.90
N LEU A 114 -6.36 -10.98 23.94
CA LEU A 114 -7.35 -11.49 22.99
C LEU A 114 -7.97 -12.77 23.55
N LYS A 115 -9.31 -12.78 23.67
CA LYS A 115 -10.09 -13.92 24.19
C LYS A 115 -10.92 -14.62 23.13
N LYS A 116 -11.34 -13.88 22.10
CA LYS A 116 -12.19 -14.37 21.02
C LYS A 116 -11.45 -14.30 19.70
N GLY A 117 -11.52 -15.39 18.95
CA GLY A 117 -11.14 -15.40 17.53
C GLY A 117 -12.33 -15.02 16.64
N ILE A 118 -12.14 -15.22 15.33
CA ILE A 118 -13.14 -14.91 14.31
C ILE A 118 -13.32 -16.09 13.36
N ILE A 119 -14.56 -16.32 12.93
CA ILE A 119 -14.85 -17.12 11.73
C ILE A 119 -15.12 -16.12 10.60
N GLY A 120 -14.30 -16.13 9.55
CA GLY A 120 -14.36 -15.07 8.55
C GLY A 120 -13.96 -15.45 7.13
N TYR A 121 -14.38 -14.60 6.21
CA TYR A 121 -14.08 -14.68 4.78
C TYR A 121 -13.54 -13.35 4.29
N ILE A 122 -12.32 -13.35 3.76
CA ILE A 122 -11.69 -12.16 3.20
C ILE A 122 -11.65 -12.20 1.68
N SER A 123 -12.07 -11.12 1.04
CA SER A 123 -11.97 -10.97 -0.39
C SER A 123 -11.56 -9.55 -0.78
N GLY A 124 -10.75 -9.46 -1.82
CA GLY A 124 -10.28 -8.20 -2.40
C GLY A 124 -10.54 -8.20 -3.90
N VAL A 125 -10.23 -7.08 -4.54
CA VAL A 125 -10.39 -6.99 -6.00
C VAL A 125 -9.39 -7.93 -6.67
N LYS A 126 -9.92 -8.87 -7.47
CA LYS A 126 -9.13 -9.90 -8.13
C LYS A 126 -8.07 -9.29 -9.06
N GLY A 127 -6.80 -9.67 -8.90
CA GLY A 127 -5.67 -9.15 -9.67
C GLY A 127 -5.14 -7.78 -9.24
N LEU A 128 -5.67 -7.23 -8.13
CA LEU A 128 -5.01 -6.13 -7.41
C LEU A 128 -4.13 -6.62 -6.25
N ASP A 129 -4.04 -7.93 -6.06
CA ASP A 129 -3.06 -8.54 -5.17
C ASP A 129 -1.63 -8.17 -5.61
N SER A 130 -0.84 -7.64 -4.68
CA SER A 130 0.55 -7.20 -4.94
C SER A 130 0.73 -6.14 -6.04
N SER A 131 -0.33 -5.38 -6.35
CA SER A 131 -0.34 -4.37 -7.43
C SER A 131 0.40 -3.06 -7.12
N GLY A 132 0.88 -2.86 -5.89
CA GLY A 132 1.47 -1.58 -5.45
C GLY A 132 0.42 -0.56 -4.98
N LEU A 133 -0.82 -0.99 -4.72
CA LEU A 133 -1.91 -0.20 -4.12
C LEU A 133 -2.04 -0.42 -2.59
N SER A 134 -1.01 -0.97 -1.97
CA SER A 134 -0.99 -1.30 -0.53
C SER A 134 -2.09 -2.27 -0.09
N SER A 135 -2.33 -3.30 -0.89
CA SER A 135 -3.27 -4.37 -0.56
C SER A 135 -2.93 -5.07 0.76
N SER A 136 -1.65 -5.20 1.11
CA SER A 136 -1.19 -5.78 2.38
C SER A 136 -1.63 -4.99 3.61
N ALA A 137 -1.47 -3.67 3.60
CA ALA A 137 -1.90 -2.80 4.70
C ALA A 137 -3.43 -2.82 4.85
N ALA A 138 -4.17 -2.85 3.73
CA ALA A 138 -5.63 -2.97 3.77
C ALA A 138 -6.09 -4.29 4.43
N VAL A 139 -5.39 -5.40 4.15
CA VAL A 139 -5.62 -6.70 4.79
C VAL A 139 -5.26 -6.66 6.27
N GLY A 140 -4.12 -6.08 6.64
CA GLY A 140 -3.68 -5.97 8.03
C GLY A 140 -4.67 -5.17 8.89
N ILE A 141 -5.04 -3.98 8.43
CA ILE A 141 -6.05 -3.13 9.09
C ILE A 141 -7.41 -3.83 9.17
N ALA A 142 -7.82 -4.57 8.12
CA ALA A 142 -9.06 -5.33 8.17
C ALA A 142 -9.07 -6.37 9.29
N TYR A 143 -7.97 -7.13 9.47
CA TYR A 143 -7.86 -8.09 10.56
C TYR A 143 -7.81 -7.42 11.94
N LEU A 144 -7.06 -6.34 12.09
CA LEU A 144 -6.99 -5.58 13.35
C LEU A 144 -8.38 -5.11 13.78
N MET A 145 -9.10 -4.44 12.89
CA MET A 145 -10.45 -3.93 13.18
C MET A 145 -11.46 -5.05 13.48
N ALA A 146 -11.36 -6.21 12.83
CA ALA A 146 -12.23 -7.36 13.14
C ALA A 146 -11.92 -7.95 14.52
N LEU A 147 -10.64 -8.12 14.85
CA LEU A 147 -10.20 -8.63 16.16
C LEU A 147 -10.55 -7.66 17.29
N GLU A 148 -10.38 -6.36 17.07
CA GLU A 148 -10.83 -5.32 17.98
C GLU A 148 -12.33 -5.40 18.22
N ASN A 149 -13.11 -5.56 17.14
CA ASN A 149 -14.56 -5.59 17.23
C ASN A 149 -15.07 -6.77 18.06
N VAL A 150 -14.51 -7.98 17.88
CA VAL A 150 -14.97 -9.16 18.63
C VAL A 150 -14.42 -9.23 20.06
N ASN A 151 -13.33 -8.53 20.35
CA ASN A 151 -12.72 -8.47 21.69
C ASN A 151 -13.05 -7.17 22.44
N ASP A 152 -13.97 -6.35 21.92
CA ASP A 152 -14.38 -5.07 22.51
C ASP A 152 -13.20 -4.11 22.81
N LEU A 153 -12.18 -4.13 21.94
CA LEU A 153 -11.00 -3.27 22.08
C LEU A 153 -11.28 -1.88 21.49
N VAL A 154 -10.71 -0.86 22.13
CA VAL A 154 -10.74 0.53 21.63
C VAL A 154 -9.33 0.92 21.21
N VAL A 155 -9.08 0.83 19.90
CA VAL A 155 -7.79 1.19 19.30
C VAL A 155 -7.99 2.42 18.42
N SER A 156 -7.15 3.44 18.57
CA SER A 156 -7.27 4.64 17.73
C SER A 156 -6.82 4.33 16.29
N PRO A 157 -7.32 5.07 15.28
CA PRO A 157 -6.84 4.90 13.90
C PRO A 157 -5.32 5.05 13.74
N VAL A 158 -4.69 5.90 14.56
CA VAL A 158 -3.22 6.08 14.54
C VAL A 158 -2.52 4.87 15.11
N ASP A 159 -3.00 4.32 16.22
CA ASP A 159 -2.43 3.11 16.82
C ASP A 159 -2.61 1.91 15.89
N ASN A 160 -3.73 1.85 15.16
CA ASN A 160 -3.97 0.82 14.15
C ASN A 160 -2.92 0.85 13.03
N ILE A 161 -2.57 2.05 12.56
CA ILE A 161 -1.47 2.24 11.61
C ILE A 161 -0.13 1.81 12.22
N GLN A 162 0.10 2.07 13.51
CA GLN A 162 1.32 1.62 14.19
C GLN A 162 1.40 0.10 14.35
N LEU A 163 0.29 -0.55 14.68
CA LEU A 163 0.18 -2.01 14.79
C LEU A 163 0.44 -2.67 13.43
N ASP A 164 -0.18 -2.16 12.36
CA ASP A 164 0.05 -2.66 10.99
C ASP A 164 1.52 -2.52 10.57
N ASN A 165 2.11 -1.34 10.80
CA ASN A 165 3.53 -1.12 10.55
C ASN A 165 4.41 -2.05 11.39
N TYR A 166 4.07 -2.27 12.66
CA TYR A 166 4.86 -3.11 13.55
C TYR A 166 5.01 -4.53 13.01
N PHE A 167 3.91 -5.20 12.63
CA PHE A 167 4.01 -6.55 12.08
C PHE A 167 4.50 -6.57 10.63
N ALA A 168 4.22 -5.54 9.83
CA ALA A 168 4.81 -5.43 8.49
C ALA A 168 6.35 -5.40 8.57
N LEU A 169 6.91 -4.67 9.53
CA LEU A 169 8.36 -4.54 9.74
C LEU A 169 9.00 -5.78 10.38
N THR A 170 8.26 -6.46 11.26
CA THR A 170 8.81 -7.57 12.06
C THR A 170 8.52 -8.94 11.49
N GLY A 171 7.39 -9.14 10.79
CA GLY A 171 6.88 -10.46 10.44
C GLY A 171 6.53 -10.72 8.97
N CYS A 172 6.16 -9.72 8.15
CA CYS A 172 5.57 -9.98 6.81
C CYS A 172 6.14 -9.18 5.62
N ASN A 173 6.98 -8.15 5.81
CA ASN A 173 7.42 -7.27 4.72
C ASN A 173 8.94 -6.98 4.77
N ILE A 174 9.75 -7.99 4.42
CA ILE A 174 11.22 -7.93 4.40
C ILE A 174 11.77 -6.84 3.47
N THR A 175 11.02 -6.41 2.46
CA THR A 175 11.47 -5.40 1.50
C THR A 175 11.66 -4.02 2.13
N TYR A 176 10.86 -3.66 3.13
CA TYR A 176 11.02 -2.39 3.86
C TYR A 176 12.20 -2.45 4.83
N ARG A 177 12.35 -3.57 5.56
CA ARG A 177 13.45 -3.80 6.52
C ARG A 177 14.82 -3.72 5.83
N ARG A 178 15.00 -4.43 4.71
CA ARG A 178 16.24 -4.38 3.92
C ARG A 178 16.59 -2.98 3.42
N ARG A 179 15.61 -2.15 3.03
CA ARG A 179 15.87 -0.77 2.55
C ARG A 179 16.42 0.13 3.64
N VAL A 180 15.92 -0.01 4.87
CA VAL A 180 16.39 0.76 6.03
C VAL A 180 17.79 0.29 6.46
N ASP A 181 18.02 -1.02 6.46
CA ASP A 181 19.29 -1.60 6.93
C ASP A 181 20.45 -1.30 5.97
N ILE A 182 20.25 -1.39 4.65
CA ILE A 182 21.28 -1.07 3.64
C ILE A 182 21.75 0.39 3.76
N ILE A 183 20.83 1.33 4.01
CA ILE A 183 21.18 2.75 4.15
C ILE A 183 21.97 2.97 5.45
N ARG A 184 21.58 2.29 6.55
CA ARG A 184 22.30 2.38 7.83
C ARG A 184 23.72 1.82 7.73
N GLU A 185 23.90 0.65 7.12
CA GLU A 185 25.21 0.04 6.91
C GLU A 185 26.10 0.96 6.05
N PHE A 186 25.58 1.50 4.95
CA PHE A 186 26.32 2.39 4.07
C PHE A 186 26.78 3.69 4.76
N LEU A 187 25.90 4.34 5.53
CA LEU A 187 26.21 5.58 6.24
C LEU A 187 27.21 5.37 7.39
N SER A 188 27.17 4.20 8.04
CA SER A 188 28.13 3.83 9.08
C SER A 188 29.56 3.64 8.54
N ALA A 189 29.71 3.14 7.32
CA ALA A 189 31.00 2.84 6.71
C ALA A 189 31.82 4.10 6.33
N LYS A 190 31.16 5.25 6.11
CA LYS A 190 31.83 6.49 5.63
C LYS A 190 32.34 7.42 6.75
N ARG A 191 32.26 7.02 8.03
CA ARG A 191 32.73 7.81 9.21
C ARG A 191 32.26 9.28 9.20
N LEU A 192 31.10 9.57 8.63
CA LEU A 192 30.47 10.88 8.79
C LEU A 192 30.07 11.01 10.27
N PRO A 193 30.23 12.19 10.89
CA PRO A 193 29.81 12.40 12.28
C PRO A 193 28.35 11.96 12.43
N VAL A 194 28.08 11.30 13.56
CA VAL A 194 26.88 10.54 13.99
C VAL A 194 25.52 11.24 13.79
N LEU A 195 25.50 12.47 13.27
CA LEU A 195 24.35 13.36 13.25
C LEU A 195 23.35 13.15 12.09
N PHE A 196 23.67 12.37 11.05
CA PHE A 196 22.78 12.22 9.88
C PHE A 196 22.61 10.75 9.44
N TYR A 197 21.81 9.97 10.17
CA TYR A 197 21.39 8.63 9.73
C TYR A 197 20.23 8.64 8.72
N VAL A 198 19.53 9.77 8.58
CA VAL A 198 18.41 9.97 7.66
C VAL A 198 18.45 11.35 7.03
N LEU A 199 18.01 11.46 5.77
CA LEU A 199 17.99 12.74 5.04
C LEU A 199 17.05 13.79 5.67
N GLN A 200 16.03 13.38 6.43
CA GLN A 200 15.16 14.30 7.17
C GLN A 200 15.92 15.22 8.13
N ALA A 201 17.04 14.75 8.70
CA ALA A 201 17.81 15.55 9.64
C ALA A 201 18.57 16.71 8.96
N VAL A 202 18.78 16.63 7.63
CA VAL A 202 19.53 17.64 6.86
C VAL A 202 18.70 18.91 6.71
N LYS A 203 19.21 20.02 7.25
CA LYS A 203 18.55 21.33 7.13
C LYS A 203 18.76 21.92 5.74
N MET A 204 17.83 22.78 5.30
CA MET A 204 17.85 23.37 3.95
C MET A 204 19.18 24.05 3.58
N HIS A 205 19.83 24.76 4.51
CA HIS A 205 21.13 25.41 4.29
C HIS A 205 22.30 24.42 4.17
N GLN A 206 22.12 23.17 4.59
CA GLN A 206 23.13 22.12 4.53
C GLN A 206 23.03 21.29 3.24
N VAL A 207 21.90 21.37 2.51
CA VAL A 207 21.64 20.56 1.31
C VAL A 207 22.75 20.72 0.28
N PHE A 208 23.16 21.95 -0.03
CA PHE A 208 24.24 22.20 -1.00
C PHE A 208 25.55 21.49 -0.61
N PHE A 209 25.94 21.60 0.65
CA PHE A 209 27.16 20.96 1.16
C PHE A 209 27.06 19.43 1.07
N VAL A 210 25.94 18.86 1.50
CA VAL A 210 25.69 17.40 1.40
C VAL A 210 25.76 16.95 -0.06
N MET A 211 25.16 17.69 -0.97
CA MET A 211 25.17 17.38 -2.40
C MET A 211 26.58 17.39 -3.01
N CYS A 212 27.47 18.28 -2.55
CA CYS A 212 28.83 18.37 -3.06
C CYS A 212 29.76 17.23 -2.61
N ILE A 213 29.44 16.54 -1.51
CA ILE A 213 30.30 15.47 -0.95
C ILE A 213 29.81 14.06 -1.33
N LEU A 214 28.63 13.93 -1.93
CA LEU A 214 28.06 12.66 -2.35
C LEU A 214 28.57 12.24 -3.73
N GLU A 215 28.88 10.96 -3.88
CA GLU A 215 29.10 10.34 -5.19
C GLU A 215 27.85 10.48 -6.07
N GLU A 216 28.01 10.52 -7.39
CA GLU A 216 26.96 10.87 -8.35
C GLU A 216 25.63 10.10 -8.13
N ASN A 217 25.70 8.79 -7.92
CA ASN A 217 24.51 7.98 -7.67
C ASN A 217 23.78 8.41 -6.39
N LEU A 218 24.51 8.66 -5.32
CA LEU A 218 23.96 9.05 -4.02
C LEU A 218 23.43 10.48 -4.05
N ALA A 219 24.13 11.38 -4.75
CA ALA A 219 23.69 12.72 -5.04
C ALA A 219 22.33 12.70 -5.73
N ARG A 220 22.14 11.86 -6.76
CA ARG A 220 20.84 11.69 -7.42
C ARG A 220 19.75 11.19 -6.46
N ARG A 221 20.04 10.24 -5.57
CA ARG A 221 19.07 9.79 -4.54
C ARG A 221 18.69 10.90 -3.55
N ALA A 222 19.67 11.68 -3.11
CA ALA A 222 19.43 12.83 -2.23
C ALA A 222 18.62 13.93 -2.94
N GLU A 223 18.92 14.22 -4.21
CA GLU A 223 18.16 15.16 -5.04
C GLU A 223 16.71 14.71 -5.21
N HIS A 224 16.48 13.41 -5.43
CA HIS A 224 15.12 12.85 -5.41
C HIS A 224 14.41 13.18 -4.09
N TYR A 225 15.02 12.86 -2.96
CA TYR A 225 14.43 13.08 -1.63
C TYR A 225 14.07 14.56 -1.39
N PHE A 226 15.03 15.47 -1.56
CA PHE A 226 14.80 16.89 -1.26
C PHE A 226 13.83 17.54 -2.24
N SER A 227 13.89 17.17 -3.52
CA SER A 227 12.93 17.69 -4.51
C SER A 227 11.53 17.11 -4.31
N GLU A 228 11.41 15.85 -3.87
CA GLU A 228 10.12 15.21 -3.57
C GLU A 228 9.47 15.84 -2.33
N MET A 229 10.23 16.11 -1.27
CA MET A 229 9.74 16.84 -0.10
C MET A 229 9.13 18.20 -0.49
N LYS A 230 9.81 18.95 -1.38
CA LYS A 230 9.28 20.20 -1.92
C LYS A 230 8.01 19.99 -2.74
N ARG A 231 7.96 18.93 -3.56
CA ARG A 231 6.76 18.58 -4.34
C ARG A 231 5.58 18.26 -3.44
N VAL A 232 5.78 17.53 -2.35
CA VAL A 232 4.73 17.22 -1.36
C VAL A 232 4.13 18.48 -0.75
N VAL A 233 4.98 19.43 -0.31
CA VAL A 233 4.50 20.71 0.24
C VAL A 233 3.71 21.50 -0.80
N LYS A 234 4.24 21.66 -2.02
CA LYS A 234 3.54 22.35 -3.11
C LYS A 234 2.23 21.66 -3.49
N GLY A 235 2.22 20.34 -3.52
CA GLY A 235 1.05 19.55 -3.88
C GLY A 235 -0.06 19.68 -2.84
N ARG A 236 0.28 19.71 -1.55
CA ARG A 236 -0.68 20.04 -0.49
C ARG A 236 -1.30 21.42 -0.71
N ASP A 237 -0.48 22.41 -1.04
CA ASP A 237 -0.95 23.78 -1.24
C ASP A 237 -1.82 23.91 -2.50
N ALA A 238 -1.45 23.23 -3.59
CA ALA A 238 -2.26 23.15 -4.82
C ALA A 238 -3.61 22.46 -4.56
N TRP A 239 -3.59 21.32 -3.86
CA TRP A 239 -4.79 20.60 -3.45
C TRP A 239 -5.73 21.47 -2.61
N ALA A 240 -5.19 22.19 -1.62
CA ALA A 240 -5.97 23.06 -0.75
C ALA A 240 -6.66 24.22 -1.51
N ARG A 241 -6.12 24.64 -2.66
CA ARG A 241 -6.71 25.66 -3.53
C ARG A 241 -7.62 25.08 -4.62
N GLY A 242 -7.75 23.75 -4.71
CA GLY A 242 -8.49 23.09 -5.78
C GLY A 242 -7.78 23.10 -7.14
N ASP A 243 -6.48 23.41 -7.19
CA ASP A 243 -5.70 23.43 -8.43
C ASP A 243 -5.24 22.01 -8.80
N LEU A 244 -6.15 21.25 -9.41
CA LEU A 244 -5.88 19.89 -9.87
C LEU A 244 -4.86 19.84 -11.00
N HIS A 245 -4.69 20.93 -11.77
CA HIS A 245 -3.72 20.99 -12.84
C HIS A 245 -2.29 21.05 -12.28
N GLU A 246 -2.01 22.00 -11.37
CA GLU A 246 -0.73 22.09 -10.68
C GLU A 246 -0.43 20.81 -9.90
N PHE A 247 -1.43 20.28 -9.17
CA PHE A 247 -1.28 19.03 -8.43
C PHE A 247 -0.88 17.86 -9.34
N SER A 248 -1.53 17.72 -10.51
CA SER A 248 -1.24 16.63 -11.45
C SER A 248 0.10 16.81 -12.18
N GLN A 249 0.52 18.05 -12.46
CA GLN A 249 1.86 18.33 -12.96
C GLN A 249 2.94 17.92 -11.94
N LEU A 250 2.71 18.16 -10.65
CA LEU A 250 3.62 17.72 -9.58
C LEU A 250 3.70 16.19 -9.49
N ILE A 251 2.59 15.48 -9.70
CA ILE A 251 2.56 14.01 -9.78
C ILE A 251 3.49 13.53 -10.91
N SER A 252 3.39 14.13 -12.10
CA SER A 252 4.25 13.80 -13.25
C SER A 252 5.72 14.13 -12.99
N ALA A 253 5.99 15.27 -12.36
CA ALA A 253 7.34 15.65 -11.96
C ALA A 253 7.94 14.66 -10.94
N SER A 254 7.12 14.15 -10.02
CA SER A 254 7.51 13.08 -9.10
C SER A 254 7.83 11.79 -9.85
N GLY A 255 6.96 11.34 -10.76
CA GLY A 255 7.19 10.17 -11.61
C GLY A 255 8.50 10.25 -12.38
N ARG A 256 8.76 11.39 -13.04
CA ARG A 256 10.03 11.66 -13.72
C ARG A 256 11.23 11.61 -12.77
N SER A 257 11.12 12.15 -11.56
CA SER A 257 12.20 12.09 -10.58
C SER A 257 12.45 10.67 -10.08
N SER A 258 11.41 9.85 -9.92
CA SER A 258 11.56 8.42 -9.59
C SER A 258 12.35 7.69 -10.69
N ILE A 259 12.13 8.00 -11.96
CA ILE A 259 12.86 7.38 -13.07
C ILE A 259 14.31 7.89 -13.14
N LEU A 260 14.52 9.21 -13.14
CA LEU A 260 15.84 9.80 -13.44
C LEU A 260 16.76 9.88 -12.23
N ASN A 261 16.21 10.30 -11.08
CA ASN A 261 17.00 10.57 -9.88
C ASN A 261 17.02 9.35 -8.95
N TYR A 262 15.89 8.65 -8.81
CA TYR A 262 15.82 7.44 -7.99
C TYR A 262 16.16 6.15 -8.76
N GLU A 263 16.21 6.21 -10.10
CA GLU A 263 16.43 5.06 -11.00
C GLU A 263 15.50 3.88 -10.70
N CYS A 264 14.23 4.22 -10.55
CA CYS A 264 13.15 3.28 -10.37
C CYS A 264 12.39 3.07 -11.68
N GLY A 265 11.71 1.94 -11.80
CA GLY A 265 10.95 1.56 -12.99
C GLY A 265 11.67 0.49 -13.81
N SER A 266 10.95 -0.57 -14.17
CA SER A 266 11.36 -1.43 -15.26
C SER A 266 11.08 -0.76 -16.61
N LYS A 267 11.65 -1.29 -17.69
CA LYS A 267 11.40 -0.80 -19.06
C LYS A 267 9.90 -0.75 -19.38
N GLU A 268 9.19 -1.80 -18.98
CA GLU A 268 7.75 -1.99 -19.18
C GLU A 268 6.96 -0.90 -18.45
N MET A 269 7.33 -0.62 -17.20
CA MET A 269 6.67 0.43 -16.40
C MET A 269 6.91 1.82 -16.97
N ILE A 270 8.14 2.13 -17.39
CA ILE A 270 8.48 3.43 -18.00
C ILE A 270 7.64 3.63 -19.27
N GLN A 271 7.51 2.61 -20.11
CA GLN A 271 6.66 2.65 -21.30
C GLN A 271 5.17 2.87 -20.95
N LEU A 272 4.64 2.18 -19.94
CA LEU A 272 3.27 2.39 -19.48
C LEU A 272 3.04 3.84 -19.01
N TYR A 273 3.99 4.39 -18.24
CA TYR A 273 3.95 5.77 -17.79
C TYR A 273 3.97 6.77 -18.96
N GLU A 274 4.84 6.57 -19.94
CA GLU A 274 4.92 7.42 -21.14
C GLU A 274 3.63 7.34 -21.98
N ILE A 275 2.98 6.18 -22.05
CA ILE A 275 1.69 6.00 -22.71
C ILE A 275 0.59 6.72 -21.94
N LEU A 276 0.55 6.58 -20.61
CA LEU A 276 -0.43 7.25 -19.76
C LEU A 276 -0.39 8.77 -19.92
N LEU A 277 0.80 9.37 -19.97
CA LEU A 277 0.96 10.82 -20.17
C LEU A 277 0.42 11.32 -21.52
N LYS A 278 0.25 10.44 -22.51
CA LYS A 278 -0.30 10.77 -23.83
C LYS A 278 -1.80 10.50 -23.93
N ALA A 279 -2.40 9.87 -22.93
CA ALA A 279 -3.79 9.45 -22.99
C ALA A 279 -4.74 10.67 -22.89
N PRO A 280 -5.88 10.65 -23.59
CA PRO A 280 -6.84 11.75 -23.57
C PRO A 280 -7.28 12.13 -22.15
N GLY A 281 -7.26 13.43 -21.84
CA GLY A 281 -7.70 13.96 -20.54
C GLY A 281 -6.83 13.58 -19.34
N VAL A 282 -5.69 12.91 -19.52
CA VAL A 282 -4.74 12.67 -18.41
C VAL A 282 -4.02 13.98 -18.07
N LEU A 283 -4.17 14.40 -16.82
CA LEU A 283 -3.56 15.62 -16.26
C LEU A 283 -2.17 15.34 -15.69
N GLY A 284 -1.92 14.11 -15.25
CA GLY A 284 -0.61 13.69 -14.78
C GLY A 284 -0.58 12.24 -14.33
N ALA A 285 0.60 11.64 -14.35
CA ALA A 285 0.79 10.23 -14.05
C ALA A 285 2.09 9.96 -13.31
N ARG A 286 2.22 8.81 -12.67
CA ARG A 286 3.47 8.33 -12.06
C ARG A 286 3.39 6.84 -11.75
N PHE A 287 4.50 6.27 -11.29
CA PHE A 287 4.51 4.94 -10.68
C PHE A 287 3.84 4.94 -9.30
N SER A 288 3.13 3.86 -8.98
CA SER A 288 2.67 3.56 -7.63
C SER A 288 3.47 2.43 -7.00
N GLY A 289 3.66 2.48 -5.69
CA GLY A 289 4.31 1.43 -4.92
C GLY A 289 5.84 1.43 -4.99
N ALA A 290 6.43 0.25 -4.89
CA ALA A 290 7.88 0.05 -4.74
C ALA A 290 8.70 0.32 -6.01
N GLY A 291 8.04 0.49 -7.16
CA GLY A 291 8.59 0.99 -8.42
C GLY A 291 9.46 0.04 -9.23
N PHE A 292 9.62 -1.23 -8.83
CA PHE A 292 10.32 -2.25 -9.64
C PHE A 292 9.37 -3.13 -10.48
N ARG A 293 8.14 -3.30 -9.98
CA ARG A 293 6.94 -3.87 -10.62
C ARG A 293 5.72 -3.19 -9.97
N GLY A 294 4.54 -3.30 -10.59
CA GLY A 294 3.30 -2.78 -10.02
C GLY A 294 2.46 -2.03 -11.03
N CYS A 295 1.76 -0.99 -10.58
CA CYS A 295 0.91 -0.15 -11.41
C CYS A 295 1.47 1.27 -11.59
N CYS A 296 0.98 1.93 -12.65
CA CYS A 296 1.04 3.38 -12.76
C CYS A 296 -0.31 3.95 -12.33
N LEU A 297 -0.29 5.13 -11.71
CA LEU A 297 -1.48 5.90 -11.40
C LEU A 297 -1.52 7.13 -12.32
N ALA A 298 -2.72 7.53 -12.72
CA ALA A 298 -2.94 8.75 -13.47
C ALA A 298 -4.17 9.48 -12.94
N VAL A 299 -4.08 10.81 -12.89
CA VAL A 299 -5.21 11.70 -12.68
C VAL A 299 -5.77 12.05 -14.05
N VAL A 300 -7.05 11.80 -14.25
CA VAL A 300 -7.75 11.99 -15.52
C VAL A 300 -8.99 12.83 -15.28
N GLU A 301 -9.32 13.69 -16.25
CA GLU A 301 -10.61 14.37 -16.28
C GLU A 301 -11.74 13.33 -16.33
N SER A 302 -12.76 13.49 -15.49
CA SER A 302 -13.84 12.50 -15.34
C SER A 302 -14.53 12.16 -16.67
N GLY A 303 -14.75 13.16 -17.53
CA GLY A 303 -15.35 12.97 -18.87
C GLY A 303 -14.47 12.19 -19.86
N HIS A 304 -13.18 12.00 -19.57
CA HIS A 304 -12.22 11.32 -20.42
C HIS A 304 -11.76 9.97 -19.88
N ALA A 305 -12.22 9.54 -18.70
CA ALA A 305 -11.70 8.35 -18.02
C ALA A 305 -11.77 7.07 -18.88
N GLU A 306 -12.91 6.79 -19.51
CA GLU A 306 -13.07 5.61 -20.37
C GLU A 306 -12.25 5.71 -21.66
N ALA A 307 -12.16 6.91 -22.25
CA ALA A 307 -11.35 7.15 -23.45
C ALA A 307 -9.86 6.97 -23.15
N ALA A 308 -9.39 7.48 -22.01
CA ALA A 308 -8.04 7.27 -21.52
C ALA A 308 -7.76 5.78 -21.27
N ALA A 309 -8.68 5.07 -20.61
CA ALA A 309 -8.51 3.66 -20.33
C ALA A 309 -8.46 2.81 -21.60
N ALA A 310 -9.29 3.12 -22.61
CA ALA A 310 -9.26 2.46 -23.90
C ALA A 310 -7.95 2.74 -24.67
N PHE A 311 -7.50 3.99 -24.67
CA PHE A 311 -6.24 4.40 -25.29
C PHE A 311 -5.05 3.64 -24.68
N VAL A 312 -4.95 3.64 -23.34
CA VAL A 312 -3.85 2.97 -22.62
C VAL A 312 -3.86 1.46 -22.88
N ARG A 313 -5.04 0.83 -22.87
CA ARG A 313 -5.16 -0.61 -23.21
C ARG A 313 -4.61 -0.90 -24.59
N ALA A 314 -5.03 -0.15 -25.60
CA ALA A 314 -4.61 -0.36 -26.98
C ALA A 314 -3.11 -0.09 -27.21
N GLU A 315 -2.59 1.02 -26.70
CA GLU A 315 -1.19 1.40 -26.90
C GLU A 315 -0.22 0.51 -26.11
N TYR A 316 -0.59 0.11 -24.89
CA TYR A 316 0.25 -0.77 -24.10
C TYR A 316 0.25 -2.20 -24.63
N GLU A 317 -0.87 -2.69 -25.19
CA GLU A 317 -0.92 -3.99 -25.86
C GLU A 317 -0.02 -4.04 -27.10
N LYS A 318 0.07 -2.95 -27.87
CA LYS A 318 1.05 -2.83 -28.97
C LYS A 318 2.49 -2.83 -28.47
N ALA A 319 2.77 -2.12 -27.38
CA ALA A 319 4.12 -1.98 -26.85
C ALA A 319 4.63 -3.25 -26.13
N GLN A 320 3.72 -3.99 -25.48
CA GLN A 320 4.04 -5.10 -24.57
C GLN A 320 3.10 -6.32 -24.76
N PRO A 321 2.96 -6.87 -25.97
CA PRO A 321 1.95 -7.90 -26.28
C PRO A 321 2.09 -9.17 -25.45
N GLU A 322 3.33 -9.62 -25.18
CA GLU A 322 3.58 -10.84 -24.39
C GLU A 322 3.25 -10.70 -22.90
N LEU A 323 3.33 -9.49 -22.35
CA LEU A 323 2.95 -9.24 -20.96
C LEU A 323 1.44 -9.11 -20.86
N VAL A 324 0.85 -8.38 -21.81
CA VAL A 324 -0.60 -8.16 -21.87
C VAL A 324 -1.36 -9.47 -22.08
N SER A 325 -0.83 -10.43 -22.84
CA SER A 325 -1.45 -11.76 -23.02
C SER A 325 -1.55 -12.58 -21.73
N LYS A 326 -0.71 -12.28 -20.72
CA LYS A 326 -0.72 -12.92 -19.41
C LYS A 326 -1.66 -12.24 -18.41
N ILE A 327 -2.21 -11.08 -18.77
CA ILE A 327 -3.07 -10.26 -17.91
C ILE A 327 -4.52 -10.35 -18.42
N PRO A 328 -5.47 -10.80 -17.58
CA PRO A 328 -6.89 -10.82 -17.93
C PRO A 328 -7.39 -9.43 -18.38
N PRO A 329 -8.22 -9.34 -19.45
CA PRO A 329 -8.65 -8.06 -20.02
C PRO A 329 -9.30 -7.10 -19.01
N ASP A 330 -10.08 -7.63 -18.06
CA ASP A 330 -10.77 -6.92 -16.99
C ASP A 330 -9.82 -6.29 -15.95
N ARG A 331 -8.51 -6.53 -16.06
CA ARG A 331 -7.51 -6.16 -15.04
C ARG A 331 -6.37 -5.31 -15.55
N ARG A 332 -6.43 -4.89 -16.82
CA ARG A 332 -5.35 -4.17 -17.49
C ARG A 332 -5.33 -2.68 -17.11
N VAL A 333 -6.51 -2.06 -17.02
CA VAL A 333 -6.69 -0.65 -16.62
C VAL A 333 -7.96 -0.52 -15.80
N LEU A 334 -7.86 0.13 -14.64
CA LEU A 334 -9.00 0.35 -13.74
C LEU A 334 -9.22 1.84 -13.56
N VAL A 335 -10.47 2.25 -13.75
CA VAL A 335 -10.94 3.59 -13.39
C VAL A 335 -11.42 3.53 -11.95
N CYS A 336 -10.90 4.42 -11.10
CA CYS A 336 -11.25 4.47 -9.68
C CYS A 336 -11.62 5.89 -9.28
N GLU A 337 -12.35 5.99 -8.18
CA GLU A 337 -12.70 7.25 -7.52
C GLU A 337 -12.06 7.30 -6.13
N PRO A 338 -11.91 8.49 -5.53
CA PRO A 338 -11.58 8.60 -4.11
C PRO A 338 -12.55 7.77 -3.26
N GLY A 339 -12.00 7.00 -2.31
CA GLY A 339 -12.77 6.16 -1.39
C GLY A 339 -12.80 6.73 0.03
N ASP A 340 -13.71 6.22 0.85
CA ASP A 340 -13.73 6.48 2.30
C ASP A 340 -12.56 5.79 3.02
N GLY A 341 -12.45 6.02 4.33
CA GLY A 341 -11.57 5.26 5.22
C GLY A 341 -12.10 3.86 5.59
N ALA A 342 -11.25 3.11 6.30
CA ALA A 342 -11.59 1.79 6.82
C ALA A 342 -12.73 1.87 7.87
N ARG A 343 -13.69 0.95 7.80
CA ARG A 343 -14.86 0.94 8.70
C ARG A 343 -15.45 -0.46 8.86
N VAL A 344 -16.11 -0.69 9.99
CA VAL A 344 -16.97 -1.87 10.21
C VAL A 344 -18.41 -1.51 9.80
N ILE A 345 -19.06 -2.39 9.04
CA ILE A 345 -20.41 -2.25 8.48
C ILE A 345 -21.29 -3.40 8.95
#